data_AF-A0A961IR23-F1
#
_entry.id   AF-A0A961IR23-F1
#
_cell.length_a   1.000
_cell.length_b   1.000
_cell.length_c   1.000
_cell.angle_alpha   90.00
_cell.angle_beta   90.00
_cell.angle_gamma   90.00
#
_symmetry.space_group_name_H-M   'P 1'
#
loop_
_entity.id
_entity.type
_entity.pdbx_description
1 polymer ?
#
loop_
_entity_poly.entity_id
_entity_poly.type
_entity_poly.pdbx_seq_one_letter_code
_entity_poly.pdbx_strand_id
1 'polypeptide(L)'
;MKGLLLAAPLLVTLCCAPQDRSGAGNPASQHCADNGGQLSIVRSNAGDTGYCLFPDASVCDEWAFFRGDCGKGQCITRCVPGQAGAESIRLDCQGTAVGYGCPL
;
A
#
# COMPACT_ATOMS: atom_id res chain seq x y z
N MET A 1 -19.05 -63.74 29.83
CA MET A 1 -18.15 -63.18 30.87
C MET A 1 -17.03 -62.45 30.16
N LYS A 2 -16.88 -61.14 30.39
CA LYS A 2 -15.74 -60.27 29.99
C LYS A 2 -15.50 -60.12 28.46
N GLY A 3 -15.41 -58.95 27.87
CA GLY A 3 -15.34 -57.61 28.41
C GLY A 3 -15.46 -56.58 27.28
N LEU A 4 -16.00 -55.44 27.69
CA LEU A 4 -15.97 -54.13 27.08
C LEU A 4 -14.65 -53.82 26.36
N LEU A 5 -14.70 -53.19 25.18
CA LEU A 5 -13.92 -51.99 24.83
C LEU A 5 -14.50 -51.39 23.54
N LEU A 6 -15.28 -50.32 23.72
CA LEU A 6 -15.66 -49.38 22.67
C LEU A 6 -14.39 -48.59 22.27
N ALA A 7 -13.96 -48.67 21.01
CA ALA A 7 -13.01 -47.72 20.45
C ALA A 7 -13.74 -46.89 19.39
N ALA A 8 -14.09 -45.66 19.80
CA ALA A 8 -14.72 -44.62 18.99
C ALA A 8 -13.86 -44.26 17.76
N PRO A 9 -14.46 -43.77 16.66
CA PRO A 9 -13.70 -43.38 15.48
C PRO A 9 -12.87 -42.14 15.83
N LEU A 10 -11.55 -42.25 15.75
CA LEU A 10 -10.66 -41.10 15.86
C LEU A 10 -10.78 -40.31 14.55
N LEU A 11 -11.72 -39.37 14.52
CA LEU A 11 -11.79 -38.27 13.57
C LEU A 11 -10.46 -37.51 13.58
N VAL A 12 -9.53 -37.88 12.70
CA VAL A 12 -8.35 -37.06 12.40
C VAL A 12 -8.70 -36.16 11.22
N THR A 13 -9.59 -35.21 11.45
CA THR A 13 -9.75 -34.04 10.58
C THR A 13 -8.80 -32.96 11.05
N LEU A 14 -7.52 -33.08 10.70
CA LEU A 14 -6.55 -32.00 10.88
C LEU A 14 -5.36 -32.22 9.95
N CYS A 15 -5.20 -31.40 8.91
CA CYS A 15 -3.87 -30.93 8.51
C CYS A 15 -3.83 -29.82 7.46
N CYS A 16 -4.91 -29.50 6.74
CA CYS A 16 -4.91 -28.31 5.87
C CYS A 16 -5.54 -27.12 6.59
N ALA A 17 -4.88 -26.63 7.64
CA ALA A 17 -5.06 -25.24 8.02
C ALA A 17 -4.39 -24.38 6.92
N PRO A 18 -5.04 -23.32 6.41
CA PRO A 18 -4.32 -22.34 5.62
C PRO A 18 -3.17 -21.84 6.49
N GLN A 19 -1.95 -22.04 5.99
CA GLN A 19 -0.76 -21.45 6.59
C GLN A 19 -0.91 -19.95 6.39
N ASP A 20 -1.46 -19.27 7.39
CA ASP A 20 -1.39 -17.82 7.46
C ASP A 20 0.10 -17.51 7.58
N ARG A 21 0.72 -17.26 6.42
CA ARG A 21 2.09 -16.79 6.34
C ARG A 21 2.05 -15.35 6.82
N SER A 22 1.87 -15.16 8.12
CA SER A 22 2.12 -13.91 8.81
C SER A 22 3.64 -13.70 8.90
N GLY A 23 4.34 -13.76 7.77
CA GLY A 23 5.48 -12.88 7.59
C GLY A 23 4.84 -11.50 7.66
N ALA A 24 5.10 -10.76 8.75
CA ALA A 24 4.50 -9.46 8.95
C ALA A 24 4.67 -8.66 7.66
N GLY A 25 3.57 -8.52 6.91
CA GLY A 25 3.58 -7.81 5.65
C GLY A 25 4.08 -6.39 5.91
N ASN A 26 4.65 -5.76 4.89
CA ASN A 26 4.99 -4.35 4.99
C ASN A 26 3.74 -3.57 5.47
N PRO A 27 3.78 -2.91 6.65
CA PRO A 27 2.60 -2.29 7.22
C PRO A 27 2.08 -1.14 6.34
N ALA A 28 2.94 -0.48 5.59
CA ALA A 28 2.54 0.54 4.61
C ALA A 28 1.80 -0.08 3.42
N SER A 29 2.28 -1.22 2.92
CA SER A 29 1.61 -1.99 1.87
C SER A 29 0.22 -2.48 2.33
N GLN A 30 0.12 -2.98 3.56
CA GLN A 30 -1.14 -3.41 4.15
C GLN A 30 -2.10 -2.23 4.30
N HIS A 31 -1.61 -1.11 4.83
CA HIS A 31 -2.39 0.11 5.00
C HIS A 31 -2.92 0.65 3.67
N CYS A 32 -2.16 0.56 2.58
CA CYS A 32 -2.64 0.90 1.24
C CYS A 32 -3.87 0.06 0.86
N ALA A 33 -3.77 -1.26 0.97
CA ALA A 33 -4.86 -2.19 0.64
C ALA A 33 -6.09 -1.99 1.53
N ASP A 34 -5.89 -1.86 2.84
CA ASP A 34 -6.96 -1.66 3.83
C ASP A 34 -7.74 -0.36 3.58
N ASN A 35 -7.10 0.63 2.97
CA ASN A 35 -7.73 1.90 2.61
C ASN A 35 -8.24 1.93 1.16
N GLY A 36 -8.35 0.78 0.48
CA GLY A 36 -8.94 0.68 -0.86
C GLY A 36 -8.03 1.19 -1.97
N GLY A 37 -6.73 1.28 -1.71
CA GLY A 37 -5.72 1.46 -2.76
C GLY A 37 -5.20 0.12 -3.29
N GLN A 38 -4.61 0.15 -4.48
CA GLN A 38 -3.88 -0.95 -5.07
C GLN A 38 -2.38 -0.71 -4.91
N LEU A 39 -1.66 -1.67 -4.34
CA LEU A 39 -0.21 -1.61 -4.22
C LEU A 39 0.46 -1.88 -5.58
N SER A 40 1.40 -1.01 -5.97
CA SER A 40 2.29 -1.18 -7.11
C SER A 40 3.74 -1.05 -6.67
N ILE A 41 4.55 -2.07 -6.93
CA ILE A 41 5.98 -2.07 -6.63
C ILE A 41 6.76 -1.67 -7.88
N VAL A 42 7.49 -0.56 -7.81
CA VAL A 42 8.38 -0.09 -8.87
C VAL A 42 9.81 -0.42 -8.48
N ARG A 43 10.47 -1.24 -9.30
CA ARG A 43 11.87 -1.60 -9.13
C ARG A 43 12.78 -0.56 -9.79
N SER A 44 13.84 -0.16 -9.10
CA SER A 44 14.87 0.74 -9.64
C SER A 44 16.28 0.32 -9.19
N ASN A 45 17.30 0.98 -9.74
CA ASN A 45 18.69 0.79 -9.28
C ASN A 45 18.91 1.25 -7.83
N ALA A 46 18.02 2.09 -7.29
CA ALA A 46 18.06 2.54 -5.89
C ALA A 46 17.30 1.62 -4.93
N GLY A 47 16.63 0.58 -5.45
CA GLY A 47 15.78 -0.32 -4.69
C GLY A 47 14.33 -0.32 -5.18
N ASP A 48 13.48 -1.02 -4.43
CA ASP A 48 12.06 -1.16 -4.70
C ASP A 48 11.26 -0.10 -3.94
N THR A 49 10.38 0.59 -4.64
CA THR A 49 9.47 1.59 -4.05
C THR A 49 8.04 1.14 -4.22
N GLY A 50 7.29 1.11 -3.11
CA GLY A 50 5.86 0.81 -3.12
C GLY A 50 5.02 2.07 -3.28
N TYR A 51 4.04 2.01 -4.18
CA TYR A 51 3.07 3.07 -4.41
C TYR A 51 1.65 2.56 -4.17
N CYS A 52 0.82 3.41 -3.57
CA CYS A 52 -0.59 3.19 -3.41
C CYS A 52 -1.38 3.93 -4.49
N LEU A 53 -2.07 3.20 -5.36
CA LEU A 53 -2.90 3.72 -6.44
C LEU A 53 -4.36 3.72 -6.00
N PHE A 54 -5.02 4.87 -6.05
CA PHE A 54 -6.40 5.03 -5.59
C PHE A 54 -7.40 5.10 -6.75
N PRO A 55 -8.70 4.81 -6.52
CA PRO A 55 -9.74 4.86 -7.55
C PRO A 55 -9.98 6.24 -8.18
N ASP A 56 -9.61 7.30 -7.47
CA ASP A 56 -9.64 8.69 -7.96
C ASP A 56 -8.42 9.06 -8.82
N ALA A 57 -7.61 8.06 -9.19
CA ALA A 57 -6.34 8.16 -9.91
C ALA A 57 -5.22 8.88 -9.15
N SER A 58 -5.41 9.22 -7.86
CA SER A 58 -4.29 9.69 -7.03
C SER A 58 -3.32 8.54 -6.74
N VAL A 59 -2.04 8.91 -6.60
CA VAL A 59 -0.95 7.98 -6.30
C VAL A 59 -0.12 8.55 -5.18
N CYS A 60 0.16 7.73 -4.18
CA CYS A 60 1.03 8.07 -3.05
C CYS A 60 2.15 7.06 -2.92
N ASP A 61 3.34 7.47 -2.47
CA ASP A 61 4.29 6.53 -1.87
C ASP A 61 3.61 5.84 -0.67
N GLU A 62 3.79 4.53 -0.52
CA GLU A 62 3.07 3.75 0.49
C GLU A 62 3.39 4.22 1.92
N TRP A 63 4.64 4.62 2.19
CA TRP A 63 5.07 5.07 3.50
C TRP A 63 4.64 6.50 3.78
N ALA A 64 4.62 7.36 2.76
CA ALA A 64 4.04 8.70 2.86
C ALA A 64 2.54 8.62 3.16
N PHE A 65 1.80 7.72 2.51
CA PHE A 65 0.39 7.48 2.81
C PHE A 65 0.19 6.94 4.24
N PHE A 66 0.99 5.95 4.65
CA PHE A 66 0.94 5.37 5.99
C PHE A 66 1.13 6.40 7.12
N ARG A 67 2.00 7.41 6.92
CA ARG A 67 2.23 8.48 7.90
C ARG A 67 1.26 9.66 7.80
N GLY A 68 0.42 9.69 6.76
CA GLY A 68 -0.47 10.83 6.48
C GLY A 68 0.22 12.01 5.79
N ASP A 69 1.45 11.82 5.28
CA ASP A 69 2.18 12.82 4.48
C ASP A 69 1.62 12.92 3.05
N CYS A 70 0.85 11.92 2.64
CA CYS A 70 0.15 11.83 1.35
C CYS A 70 -1.25 11.27 1.57
N GLY A 71 -2.20 11.58 0.68
CA GLY A 71 -3.59 11.14 0.81
C GLY A 71 -4.31 10.99 -0.51
N LYS A 72 -5.49 10.38 -0.45
CA LYS A 72 -6.41 10.27 -1.60
C LYS A 72 -6.75 11.68 -2.11
N GLY A 73 -6.76 11.86 -3.42
CA GLY A 73 -6.94 13.16 -4.07
C GLY A 73 -5.73 14.09 -3.98
N GLN A 74 -4.64 13.65 -3.33
CA GLN A 74 -3.37 14.35 -3.25
C GLN A 74 -2.31 13.52 -3.95
N CYS A 75 -2.31 13.48 -5.28
CA CYS A 75 -1.15 12.88 -5.96
C CYS A 75 0.10 13.67 -5.63
N ILE A 76 1.22 12.95 -5.71
CA ILE A 76 2.57 13.50 -5.70
C ILE A 76 2.56 14.79 -6.51
N THR A 77 2.70 15.89 -5.79
CA THR A 77 3.05 17.19 -6.34
C THR A 77 4.21 16.98 -7.29
N ARG A 78 3.95 16.94 -8.60
CA ARG A 78 5.06 16.92 -9.54
C ARG A 78 5.59 18.33 -9.57
N CYS A 79 6.75 18.51 -8.94
CA CYS A 79 7.57 19.68 -9.13
C CYS A 79 7.96 19.77 -10.59
N VAL A 80 7.22 20.57 -11.35
CA VAL A 80 7.63 20.98 -12.68
C VAL A 80 8.60 22.15 -12.51
N PRO A 81 9.85 22.06 -13.00
CA PRO A 81 10.67 23.25 -13.16
C PRO A 81 9.85 24.24 -13.99
N GLY A 82 9.64 25.44 -13.45
CA GLY A 82 8.80 26.44 -14.10
C GLY A 82 9.24 26.63 -15.54
N GLN A 83 8.38 26.27 -16.48
CA GLN A 83 8.58 26.57 -17.88
C GLN A 83 8.63 28.10 -17.99
N ALA A 84 9.75 28.64 -18.49
CA ALA A 84 9.94 30.06 -18.79
C ALA A 84 9.67 31.04 -17.62
N GLY A 85 10.48 30.98 -16.57
CA GLY A 85 10.63 32.11 -15.62
C GLY A 85 9.66 32.14 -14.43
N ALA A 86 8.98 31.02 -14.12
CA ALA A 86 8.16 30.89 -12.92
C ALA A 86 8.89 30.11 -11.81
N GLU A 87 8.68 30.53 -10.56
CA GLU A 87 9.01 29.79 -9.33
C GLU A 87 8.46 28.35 -9.43
N SER A 88 9.09 27.37 -8.79
CA SER A 88 8.61 25.98 -8.82
C SER A 88 7.15 25.91 -8.35
N ILE A 89 6.23 25.37 -9.16
CA ILE A 89 4.80 25.29 -8.83
C ILE A 89 4.47 23.87 -8.41
N ARG A 90 3.67 23.76 -7.35
CA ARG A 90 3.03 22.50 -6.94
C ARG A 90 1.76 22.32 -7.75
N LEU A 91 1.70 21.28 -8.58
CA LEU A 91 0.52 20.93 -9.35
C LEU A 91 -0.25 19.78 -8.68
N ASP A 92 -1.57 19.79 -8.78
CA ASP A 92 -2.43 18.64 -8.50
C ASP A 92 -2.45 17.63 -9.66
N CYS A 93 -3.28 16.61 -9.52
CA CYS A 93 -3.38 15.47 -10.43
C CYS A 93 -4.06 15.80 -11.75
N GLN A 94 -4.67 16.98 -11.82
CA GLN A 94 -5.33 17.53 -13.00
C GLN A 94 -4.45 18.60 -13.66
N GLY A 95 -3.26 18.88 -13.13
CA GLY A 95 -2.36 19.92 -13.61
C GLY A 95 -2.73 21.32 -13.10
N THR A 96 -3.58 21.44 -12.09
CA THR A 96 -3.94 22.72 -11.46
C THR A 96 -2.85 23.14 -10.47
N ALA A 97 -2.48 24.41 -10.48
CA ALA A 97 -1.59 24.96 -9.46
C ALA A 97 -2.26 24.96 -8.08
N VAL A 98 -1.66 24.26 -7.13
CA VAL A 98 -2.11 24.17 -5.72
C VAL A 98 -1.15 24.86 -4.75
N GLY A 99 -0.04 25.41 -5.24
CA GLY A 99 0.86 26.24 -4.45
C GLY A 99 2.16 26.59 -5.16
N TYR A 100 2.93 27.49 -4.54
CA TYR A 100 4.30 27.82 -4.93
C TYR A 100 5.31 27.09 -4.04
N GLY A 101 6.52 26.88 -4.55
CA GLY A 101 7.62 26.21 -3.86
C GLY A 101 7.51 24.69 -3.83
N CYS A 102 8.58 24.00 -4.19
CA CYS A 102 8.72 22.57 -3.97
C CYS A 102 9.21 22.27 -2.55
N PRO A 103 8.69 21.23 -1.86
CA PRO A 103 9.39 20.72 -0.69
C PRO A 103 10.79 20.27 -1.15
N LEU A 104 11.83 20.76 -0.46
CA LEU A 104 13.22 20.37 -0.71
C LEU A 104 13.45 18.89 -0.40
#